data_AF-A0AAU9WFC5-F1
#
_entry.id   AF-A0AAU9WFC5-F1
#
_cell.length_a   1.000
_cell.length_b   1.000
_cell.length_c   1.000
_cell.angle_alpha   90.00
_cell.angle_beta   90.00
_cell.angle_gamma   90.00
#
_symmetry.space_group_name_H-M   'P 1'
#
loop_
_entity.id
_entity.type
_entity.pdbx_description
1 polymer ?
#
loop_
_entity_poly.entity_id
_entity_poly.type
_entity_poly.pdbx_seq_one_letter_code
_entity_poly.pdbx_strand_id
1 'polypeptide(L)'
;MPKAKDKTKRRRIEELEEDSPPSQSRRRGVSQLVDDDEIEEVDCTQTGKSQSQKTQNYKELSKEELKRKTSDVARYLLFTDRKKYPVKRGDITKNVLKEHAKSFNEIFDHAKKNLNKVFGIEVEEIDVGKSRGYILVDGVKSEEQHELIDWGDDLPKMGLLMVVLGMIFMCDHVITESKLWHMLKKLGIEPKKEHEVFGDSEKLISQEFVRQCYLDRKKVLGGDEAAYEYRWGARAEKELTWRQALKFVSEIYGTQMEDWTAQMKQITAKEESDTKG
;
A
#
# COMPACT_ATOMS: atom_id res chain seq x y z
N MET A 1 43.59 47.43 9.89
CA MET A 1 43.62 48.52 10.90
C MET A 1 43.23 49.82 10.22
N PRO A 2 42.57 50.83 10.85
CA PRO A 2 41.57 50.90 11.93
C PRO A 2 40.17 51.36 11.39
N LYS A 3 39.00 50.95 11.89
CA LYS A 3 38.21 51.27 13.12
C LYS A 3 37.66 52.71 13.28
N ALA A 4 36.34 52.71 13.56
CA ALA A 4 35.46 53.70 14.24
C ALA A 4 34.81 54.78 13.33
N LYS A 5 33.50 55.08 13.44
CA LYS A 5 32.73 55.30 14.67
C LYS A 5 31.25 54.88 14.55
N ASP A 6 30.81 54.24 15.63
CA ASP A 6 29.43 53.97 16.04
C ASP A 6 28.82 55.23 16.70
N LYS A 7 27.48 55.38 16.63
CA LYS A 7 26.64 55.90 17.74
C LYS A 7 25.14 56.04 17.37
N THR A 8 24.32 55.31 18.14
CA THR A 8 23.08 55.79 18.82
C THR A 8 21.78 55.75 17.96
N LYS A 9 20.67 55.07 18.35
CA LYS A 9 19.85 55.31 19.56
C LYS A 9 18.70 54.26 19.72
N ARG A 10 18.56 53.69 20.95
CA ARG A 10 17.36 53.32 21.77
C ARG A 10 16.21 52.47 21.13
N ARG A 11 15.86 51.24 21.58
CA ARG A 11 15.05 50.79 22.77
C ARG A 11 13.75 51.61 22.97
N ARG A 12 12.54 51.11 23.23
CA ARG A 12 11.89 49.82 23.61
C ARG A 12 10.37 50.14 23.82
N ILE A 13 9.46 49.13 23.87
CA ILE A 13 8.18 49.06 24.67
C ILE A 13 6.80 49.35 23.99
N GLU A 14 5.96 48.28 24.00
CA GLU A 14 4.54 48.03 24.41
C GLU A 14 3.27 48.77 23.88
N GLU A 15 2.19 47.93 23.82
CA GLU A 15 0.76 48.17 24.17
C GLU A 15 -0.13 48.99 23.22
N LEU A 16 -1.20 48.39 22.67
CA LEU A 16 -2.60 48.20 23.13
C LEU A 16 -3.56 49.32 22.67
N GLU A 17 -4.67 48.84 22.10
CA GLU A 17 -6.03 49.42 22.05
C GLU A 17 -6.44 50.57 21.11
N GLU A 18 -7.59 50.30 20.47
CA GLU A 18 -8.73 51.13 20.03
C GLU A 18 -8.53 52.39 19.15
N ASP A 19 -9.21 52.44 18.00
CA ASP A 19 -10.48 53.21 17.85
C ASP A 19 -11.12 53.00 16.45
N SER A 20 -12.46 52.98 16.40
CA SER A 20 -13.34 53.11 15.19
C SER A 20 -13.39 54.60 14.75
N PRO A 21 -14.18 55.14 13.76
CA PRO A 21 -15.48 54.72 13.15
C PRO A 21 -15.67 55.14 11.65
N PRO A 22 -16.88 55.40 11.08
CA PRO A 22 -18.19 54.74 11.21
C PRO A 22 -18.81 54.21 9.89
N SER A 23 -19.83 53.39 10.12
CA SER A 23 -20.87 52.76 9.30
C SER A 23 -21.69 53.62 8.32
N GLN A 24 -22.11 53.02 7.20
CA GLN A 24 -23.47 53.18 6.62
C GLN A 24 -24.00 51.91 5.91
N SER A 25 -25.08 51.33 6.48
CA SER A 25 -26.35 50.97 5.80
C SER A 25 -26.43 49.78 4.81
N ARG A 26 -26.96 48.61 5.23
CA ARG A 26 -28.36 48.11 4.99
C ARG A 26 -28.55 46.58 5.12
N ARG A 27 -29.42 46.21 6.08
CA ARG A 27 -30.56 45.24 6.07
C ARG A 27 -30.30 43.76 5.64
N ARG A 28 -30.39 42.79 6.56
CA ARG A 28 -31.58 42.09 7.17
C ARG A 28 -32.03 40.86 6.37
N GLY A 29 -32.11 39.70 7.04
CA GLY A 29 -32.97 38.58 6.62
C GLY A 29 -32.54 37.21 7.14
N VAL A 30 -33.15 36.76 8.24
CA VAL A 30 -33.15 35.37 8.75
C VAL A 30 -34.19 34.55 7.97
N SER A 31 -33.95 33.26 7.76
CA SER A 31 -34.90 32.13 8.00
C SER A 31 -34.67 30.92 7.07
N GLN A 32 -34.49 29.76 7.70
CA GLN A 32 -35.30 28.53 7.57
C GLN A 32 -35.85 28.15 6.18
N LEU A 33 -35.55 26.92 5.71
CA LEU A 33 -36.33 26.25 4.66
C LEU A 33 -36.63 24.80 5.08
N VAL A 34 -37.92 24.48 4.99
CA VAL A 34 -38.59 23.18 5.12
C VAL A 34 -39.06 22.75 3.72
N ASP A 35 -39.03 21.42 3.54
CA ASP A 35 -39.81 20.47 2.72
C ASP A 35 -40.54 20.83 1.41
N ASP A 36 -40.66 19.74 0.62
CA ASP A 36 -41.62 19.35 -0.42
C ASP A 36 -41.47 19.82 -1.87
N ASP A 37 -41.38 18.82 -2.77
CA ASP A 37 -41.98 18.84 -4.10
C ASP A 37 -42.34 17.39 -4.52
N GLU A 38 -43.64 17.07 -4.39
CA GLU A 38 -44.35 16.02 -5.12
C GLU A 38 -44.38 16.36 -6.63
N ILE A 39 -44.22 15.36 -7.50
CA ILE A 39 -44.78 15.43 -8.86
C ILE A 39 -45.52 14.13 -9.17
N GLU A 40 -46.74 14.35 -9.67
CA GLU A 40 -47.92 13.51 -9.76
C GLU A 40 -47.81 12.26 -10.65
N GLU A 41 -48.57 11.22 -10.27
CA GLU A 41 -48.99 10.16 -11.17
C GLU A 41 -50.02 10.68 -12.19
N VAL A 42 -49.77 10.42 -13.48
CA VAL A 42 -50.80 10.49 -14.53
C VAL A 42 -50.82 9.19 -15.32
N ASP A 43 -51.94 8.48 -15.15
CA ASP A 43 -52.37 7.31 -15.88
C ASP A 43 -52.55 7.60 -17.38
N CYS A 44 -52.01 6.72 -18.24
CA CYS A 44 -52.40 6.64 -19.63
C CYS A 44 -52.42 5.19 -20.11
N THR A 45 -53.63 4.77 -20.44
CA THR A 45 -54.06 3.48 -20.95
C THR A 45 -53.40 3.09 -22.28
N GLN A 46 -53.35 1.77 -22.52
CA GLN A 46 -52.74 1.07 -23.64
C GLN A 46 -53.13 1.61 -25.03
N THR A 47 -52.19 1.63 -25.97
CA THR A 47 -52.27 0.93 -27.28
C THR A 47 -50.99 1.16 -28.11
N GLY A 48 -50.58 0.12 -28.84
CA GLY A 48 -49.19 -0.09 -29.24
C GLY A 48 -48.59 0.84 -30.30
N LYS A 49 -47.26 0.82 -30.33
CA LYS A 49 -46.41 0.97 -31.52
C LYS A 49 -44.99 0.57 -31.15
N SER A 50 -44.43 -0.33 -31.97
CA SER A 50 -43.10 -0.91 -31.87
C SER A 50 -42.02 0.11 -31.52
N GLN A 51 -41.34 -0.08 -30.40
CA GLN A 51 -40.01 0.47 -30.18
C GLN A 51 -39.01 -0.67 -30.08
N SER A 52 -38.13 -0.67 -31.07
CA SER A 52 -36.96 -1.51 -31.24
C SER A 52 -36.23 -1.71 -29.91
N GLN A 53 -36.20 -2.95 -29.43
CA GLN A 53 -35.22 -3.40 -28.47
C GLN A 53 -33.84 -3.18 -29.12
N LYS A 54 -33.12 -2.13 -28.72
CA LYS A 54 -31.66 -2.07 -28.90
C LYS A 54 -31.06 -3.09 -27.95
N THR A 55 -31.14 -4.37 -28.31
CA THR A 55 -30.20 -5.37 -27.84
C THR A 55 -28.83 -4.92 -28.35
N GLN A 56 -28.04 -4.28 -27.48
CA GLN A 56 -26.63 -4.10 -27.78
C GLN A 56 -26.05 -5.50 -27.92
N ASN A 57 -25.80 -5.89 -29.17
CA ASN A 57 -25.26 -7.18 -29.54
C ASN A 57 -23.84 -7.26 -28.99
N TYR A 58 -23.68 -7.87 -27.81
CA TYR A 58 -22.39 -8.10 -27.20
C TYR A 58 -21.64 -9.09 -28.08
N LYS A 59 -20.56 -8.65 -28.73
CA LYS A 59 -19.62 -9.58 -29.35
C LYS A 59 -18.94 -10.33 -28.23
N GLU A 60 -19.43 -11.53 -27.96
CA GLU A 60 -18.72 -12.56 -27.21
C GLU A 60 -17.32 -12.69 -27.82
N LEU A 61 -16.29 -12.73 -26.97
CA LEU A 61 -14.92 -12.81 -27.44
C LEU A 61 -14.74 -14.11 -28.23
N SER A 62 -14.08 -14.04 -29.39
CA SER A 62 -13.63 -15.26 -30.04
C SER A 62 -12.64 -16.01 -29.14
N LYS A 63 -12.57 -17.34 -29.29
CA LYS A 63 -11.65 -18.17 -28.50
C LYS A 63 -10.20 -17.74 -28.71
N GLU A 64 -9.84 -17.35 -29.93
CA GLU A 64 -8.52 -16.84 -30.30
C GLU A 64 -8.21 -15.51 -29.60
N GLU A 65 -9.17 -14.58 -29.57
CA GLU A 65 -9.00 -13.29 -28.88
C GLU A 65 -8.90 -13.45 -27.36
N LEU A 66 -9.72 -14.31 -26.78
CA LEU A 66 -9.67 -14.65 -25.36
C LEU A 66 -8.28 -15.21 -25.00
N LYS A 67 -7.77 -16.16 -25.78
CA LYS A 67 -6.43 -16.75 -25.58
C LYS A 67 -5.32 -15.71 -25.72
N ARG A 68 -5.40 -14.83 -26.72
CA ARG A 68 -4.44 -13.74 -26.94
C ARG A 68 -4.42 -12.79 -25.73
N LYS A 69 -5.58 -12.27 -25.32
CA LYS A 69 -5.69 -11.33 -24.19
C LYS A 69 -5.29 -11.97 -22.86
N THR A 70 -5.60 -13.25 -22.66
CA THR A 70 -5.13 -14.02 -21.51
C THR A 70 -3.61 -14.02 -21.43
N SER A 71 -2.94 -14.30 -22.56
CA SER A 71 -1.48 -14.33 -22.64
C SER A 71 -0.87 -12.94 -22.40
N ASP A 72 -1.52 -11.89 -22.93
CA ASP A 72 -1.07 -10.52 -22.74
C ASP A 72 -1.22 -10.06 -21.29
N VAL A 73 -2.31 -10.43 -20.61
CA VAL A 73 -2.49 -10.14 -19.16
C VAL A 73 -1.44 -10.87 -18.33
N ALA A 74 -1.20 -12.16 -18.59
CA ALA A 74 -0.17 -12.92 -17.89
C ALA A 74 1.23 -12.30 -18.07
N ARG A 75 1.60 -11.94 -19.29
CA ARG A 75 2.87 -11.27 -19.59
C ARG A 75 2.98 -9.90 -18.91
N TYR A 76 1.89 -9.13 -18.91
CA TYR A 76 1.84 -7.83 -18.26
C TYR A 76 2.09 -7.96 -16.76
N LEU A 77 1.41 -8.90 -16.09
CA LEU A 77 1.58 -9.14 -14.65
C LEU A 77 3.03 -9.48 -14.30
N LEU A 78 3.64 -10.44 -15.02
CA LEU A 78 5.04 -10.83 -14.82
C LEU A 78 6.01 -9.65 -15.01
N PHE A 79 5.75 -8.81 -16.01
CA PHE A 79 6.59 -7.63 -16.27
C PHE A 79 6.46 -6.59 -15.15
N THR A 80 5.24 -6.33 -14.67
CA THR A 80 5.00 -5.35 -13.61
C THR A 80 5.50 -5.80 -12.25
N ASP A 81 5.56 -7.12 -12.01
CA ASP A 81 6.00 -7.68 -10.73
C ASP A 81 7.47 -7.40 -10.40
N ARG A 82 8.30 -7.10 -11.41
CA ARG A 82 9.71 -6.71 -11.19
C ARG A 82 9.87 -5.52 -10.25
N LYS A 83 8.91 -4.57 -10.26
CA LYS A 83 8.91 -3.42 -9.34
C LYS A 83 8.25 -3.71 -8.01
N LYS A 84 7.63 -4.88 -7.86
CA LYS A 84 6.91 -5.29 -6.66
C LYS A 84 5.83 -4.29 -6.22
N TYR A 85 5.23 -3.54 -7.14
CA TYR A 85 4.04 -2.73 -6.83
C TYR A 85 2.76 -3.51 -7.11
N PRO A 86 1.73 -3.42 -6.25
CA PRO A 86 0.43 -4.03 -6.53
C PRO A 86 -0.20 -3.47 -7.80
N VAL A 87 -0.64 -4.36 -8.67
CA VAL A 87 -1.22 -4.02 -9.97
C VAL A 87 -2.71 -3.75 -9.79
N LYS A 88 -3.19 -2.58 -10.21
CA LYS A 88 -4.62 -2.26 -10.11
C LYS A 88 -5.38 -2.80 -11.32
N ARG A 89 -6.65 -3.19 -11.09
CA ARG A 89 -7.59 -3.55 -12.17
C ARG A 89 -7.64 -2.51 -13.29
N GLY A 90 -7.64 -1.22 -12.93
CA GLY A 90 -7.66 -0.11 -13.88
C GLY A 90 -6.44 -0.08 -14.80
N ASP A 91 -5.25 -0.43 -14.29
CA ASP A 91 -4.01 -0.44 -15.06
C ASP A 91 -4.02 -1.57 -16.09
N ILE A 92 -4.43 -2.77 -15.69
CA ILE A 92 -4.60 -3.91 -16.61
C ILE A 92 -5.62 -3.56 -17.70
N THR A 93 -6.74 -2.96 -17.30
CA THR A 93 -7.81 -2.57 -18.22
C THR A 93 -7.29 -1.55 -19.24
N LYS A 94 -6.58 -0.51 -18.78
CA LYS A 94 -6.05 0.55 -19.65
C LYS A 94 -4.94 0.07 -20.57
N ASN A 95 -4.00 -0.72 -20.04
CA ASN A 95 -2.76 -1.04 -20.74
C ASN A 95 -2.89 -2.29 -21.63
N VAL A 96 -3.79 -3.22 -21.28
CA VAL A 96 -3.90 -4.52 -21.96
C VAL A 96 -5.28 -4.73 -22.60
N LEU A 97 -6.35 -4.60 -21.82
CA LEU A 97 -7.69 -4.99 -22.28
C LEU A 97 -8.33 -3.97 -23.22
N LYS A 98 -8.19 -2.68 -22.93
CA LYS A 98 -8.72 -1.55 -23.70
C LYS A 98 -10.22 -1.75 -23.99
N GLU A 99 -10.58 -1.94 -25.25
CA GLU A 99 -11.95 -2.22 -25.71
C GLU A 99 -12.58 -3.48 -25.10
N HIS A 100 -11.79 -4.41 -24.57
CA HIS A 100 -12.26 -5.66 -23.96
C HIS A 100 -12.44 -5.60 -22.44
N ALA A 101 -12.56 -4.39 -21.86
CA ALA A 101 -12.72 -4.18 -20.42
C ALA A 101 -13.90 -4.96 -19.80
N LYS A 102 -14.98 -5.17 -20.56
CA LYS A 102 -16.18 -5.89 -20.10
C LYS A 102 -15.91 -7.38 -19.84
N SER A 103 -14.94 -7.98 -20.52
CA SER A 103 -14.54 -9.39 -20.36
C SER A 103 -13.37 -9.57 -19.39
N PHE A 104 -13.06 -8.55 -18.57
CA PHE A 104 -11.93 -8.61 -17.65
C PHE A 104 -11.94 -9.87 -16.80
N ASN A 105 -13.06 -10.20 -16.14
CA ASN A 105 -13.09 -11.28 -15.15
C ASN A 105 -12.73 -12.62 -15.80
N GLU A 106 -13.34 -12.91 -16.95
CA GLU A 106 -13.05 -14.10 -17.72
C GLU A 106 -11.57 -14.16 -18.13
N ILE A 107 -11.06 -13.11 -18.80
CA ILE A 107 -9.65 -13.05 -19.24
C ILE A 107 -8.69 -13.18 -18.06
N PHE A 108 -8.98 -12.48 -16.96
CA PHE A 108 -8.14 -12.44 -15.78
C PHE A 108 -8.12 -13.79 -15.06
N ASP A 109 -9.26 -14.47 -14.92
CA ASP A 109 -9.32 -15.81 -14.35
C ASP A 109 -8.56 -16.84 -15.17
N HIS A 110 -8.63 -16.75 -16.51
CA HIS A 110 -7.80 -17.56 -17.39
C HIS A 110 -6.30 -17.24 -17.22
N ALA A 111 -5.95 -15.96 -17.04
CA ALA A 111 -4.56 -15.54 -16.85
C ALA A 111 -4.00 -16.06 -15.52
N LYS A 112 -4.76 -15.97 -14.43
CA LYS A 112 -4.40 -16.53 -13.11
C LYS A 112 -4.14 -18.03 -13.21
N LYS A 113 -5.06 -18.78 -13.82
CA LYS A 113 -4.92 -20.23 -14.03
C LYS A 113 -3.67 -20.57 -14.85
N ASN A 114 -3.40 -19.81 -15.90
CA ASN A 114 -2.21 -20.02 -16.74
C ASN A 114 -0.92 -19.71 -15.98
N LEU A 115 -0.87 -18.63 -15.20
CA LEU A 115 0.30 -18.28 -14.38
C LEU A 115 0.61 -19.39 -13.37
N ASN A 116 -0.40 -19.88 -12.67
CA ASN A 116 -0.23 -20.96 -11.72
C ASN A 116 0.19 -22.27 -12.42
N LYS A 117 -0.49 -22.65 -13.50
CA LYS A 117 -0.21 -23.90 -14.21
C LYS A 117 1.17 -23.95 -14.86
N VAL A 118 1.63 -22.83 -15.44
CA VAL A 118 2.87 -22.79 -16.24
C VAL A 118 4.07 -22.39 -15.39
N PHE A 119 3.90 -21.47 -14.45
CA PHE A 119 5.00 -20.90 -13.67
C PHE A 119 4.93 -21.22 -12.17
N GLY A 120 3.86 -21.86 -11.69
CA GLY A 120 3.64 -22.06 -10.26
C GLY A 120 3.28 -20.78 -9.52
N ILE A 121 2.99 -19.67 -10.21
CA ILE A 121 2.74 -18.36 -9.60
C ILE A 121 1.25 -18.17 -9.34
N GLU A 122 0.90 -17.77 -8.13
CA GLU A 122 -0.46 -17.39 -7.75
C GLU A 122 -0.65 -15.87 -7.80
N VAL A 123 -1.87 -15.43 -8.13
CA VAL A 123 -2.21 -14.01 -8.16
C VAL A 123 -3.16 -13.72 -7.00
N GLU A 124 -2.65 -13.07 -5.98
CA GLU A 124 -3.38 -12.73 -4.78
C GLU A 124 -3.94 -11.30 -4.86
N GLU A 125 -5.14 -11.11 -4.34
CA GLU A 125 -5.74 -9.79 -4.16
C GLU A 125 -5.43 -9.29 -2.74
N ILE A 126 -4.94 -8.05 -2.65
CA ILE A 126 -4.63 -7.39 -1.38
C ILE A 126 -5.27 -6.01 -1.31
N ASP A 127 -5.47 -5.53 -0.09
CA ASP A 127 -5.88 -4.16 0.17
C ASP A 127 -4.70 -3.19 0.02
N VAL A 128 -4.92 -2.10 -0.72
CA VAL A 128 -3.98 -1.02 -0.97
C VAL A 128 -4.65 0.29 -0.54
N GLY A 129 -4.55 0.61 0.74
CA GLY A 129 -5.27 1.73 1.34
C GLY A 129 -6.79 1.51 1.32
N LYS A 130 -7.51 2.26 0.47
CA LYS A 130 -8.97 2.14 0.30
C LYS A 130 -9.37 1.40 -0.99
N SER A 131 -8.41 0.81 -1.69
CA SER A 131 -8.62 0.13 -2.97
C SER A 131 -8.02 -1.27 -2.92
N ARG A 132 -8.21 -2.04 -3.99
CA ARG A 132 -7.66 -3.39 -4.16
C ARG A 132 -6.58 -3.41 -5.22
N GLY A 133 -5.56 -4.22 -4.99
CA GLY A 133 -4.47 -4.48 -5.93
C GLY A 133 -4.18 -5.96 -6.02
N TYR A 134 -3.54 -6.37 -7.11
CA TYR A 134 -3.11 -7.74 -7.34
C TYR A 134 -1.60 -7.86 -7.21
N ILE A 135 -1.14 -8.93 -6.58
CA ILE A 135 0.29 -9.23 -6.41
C ILE A 135 0.56 -10.65 -6.92
N LEU A 136 1.79 -10.90 -7.35
CA LEU A 136 2.23 -12.25 -7.69
C LEU A 136 2.96 -12.84 -6.49
N VAL A 137 2.49 -13.99 -6.04
CA VAL A 137 3.12 -14.76 -4.96
C VAL A 137 3.54 -16.11 -5.50
N ASP A 138 4.55 -16.69 -4.88
CA ASP A 138 4.92 -18.07 -5.19
C ASP A 138 3.78 -19.01 -4.74
N GLY A 139 3.24 -19.77 -5.68
CA GLY A 139 2.21 -20.76 -5.42
C GLY A 139 2.78 -22.09 -4.94
N VAL A 140 4.10 -22.29 -5.01
CA VAL A 140 4.77 -23.50 -4.50
C VAL A 140 5.17 -23.28 -3.04
N LYS A 141 4.23 -23.49 -2.14
CA LYS A 141 4.48 -23.48 -0.69
C LYS A 141 5.04 -24.82 -0.23
N SER A 142 6.23 -25.21 -0.68
CA SER A 142 6.91 -26.37 -0.11
C SER A 142 7.64 -25.97 1.18
N GLU A 143 7.49 -26.75 2.25
CA GLU A 143 8.23 -26.59 3.51
C GLU A 143 9.75 -26.53 3.27
N GLU A 144 10.24 -27.22 2.23
CA GLU A 144 11.65 -27.30 1.87
C GLU A 144 12.14 -26.14 0.97
N GLN A 145 11.25 -25.37 0.35
CA GLN A 145 11.60 -24.22 -0.49
C GLN A 145 11.54 -22.87 0.24
N HIS A 146 11.13 -22.86 1.51
CA HIS A 146 11.16 -21.67 2.37
C HIS A 146 12.57 -21.08 2.58
N GLU A 147 13.61 -21.76 2.12
CA GLU A 147 15.02 -21.35 2.27
C GLU A 147 15.53 -20.43 1.17
N LEU A 148 14.88 -20.38 0.00
CA LEU A 148 15.41 -19.66 -1.16
C LEU A 148 14.34 -18.78 -1.78
N ILE A 149 14.04 -17.65 -1.13
CA ILE A 149 13.37 -16.57 -1.86
C ILE A 149 14.40 -15.99 -2.83
N ASP A 150 14.25 -16.29 -4.13
CA ASP A 150 15.06 -15.70 -5.19
C ASP A 150 14.65 -14.23 -5.37
N TRP A 151 15.36 -13.37 -4.66
CA TRP A 151 15.15 -11.92 -4.70
C TRP A 151 15.76 -11.25 -5.94
N GLY A 152 16.40 -12.00 -6.84
CA GLY A 152 17.03 -11.50 -8.05
C GLY A 152 18.02 -10.34 -7.80
N ASP A 153 18.03 -9.36 -8.71
CA ASP A 153 18.98 -8.24 -8.71
C ASP A 153 18.82 -7.25 -7.53
N ASP A 154 17.71 -7.30 -6.78
CA ASP A 154 17.41 -6.39 -5.67
C ASP A 154 17.75 -6.98 -4.28
N LEU A 155 18.57 -8.05 -4.25
CA LEU A 155 18.94 -8.78 -3.03
C LEU A 155 19.33 -7.89 -1.83
N PRO A 156 20.13 -6.81 -1.96
CA PRO A 156 20.47 -5.98 -0.81
C PRO A 156 19.27 -5.26 -0.19
N LYS A 157 18.37 -4.73 -1.03
CA LYS A 157 17.16 -4.04 -0.53
C LYS A 157 16.23 -5.03 0.16
N MET A 158 16.13 -6.25 -0.36
CA MET A 158 15.35 -7.31 0.29
C MET A 158 15.97 -7.75 1.62
N GLY A 159 17.30 -7.79 1.72
CA GLY A 159 18.00 -7.98 2.99
C GLY A 159 17.64 -6.90 4.03
N LEU A 160 17.64 -5.63 3.63
CA LEU A 160 17.20 -4.54 4.51
C LEU A 160 15.72 -4.68 4.88
N LEU A 161 14.86 -5.06 3.94
CA LEU A 161 13.45 -5.32 4.21
C LEU A 161 13.29 -6.42 5.28
N MET A 162 14.01 -7.53 5.16
CA MET A 162 14.00 -8.62 6.15
C MET A 162 14.44 -8.14 7.53
N VAL A 163 15.46 -7.29 7.61
CA VAL A 163 15.89 -6.65 8.86
C VAL A 163 14.77 -5.82 9.47
N VAL A 164 14.11 -4.97 8.68
CA VAL A 164 13.02 -4.11 9.18
C VAL A 164 11.81 -4.94 9.62
N LEU A 165 11.39 -5.93 8.84
CA LEU A 165 10.30 -6.83 9.18
C LEU A 165 10.60 -7.65 10.44
N GLY A 166 11.84 -8.13 10.58
CA GLY A 166 12.34 -8.79 11.79
C GLY A 166 12.28 -7.87 13.01
N MET A 167 12.74 -6.61 12.90
CA MET A 167 12.64 -5.63 13.99
C MET A 167 11.20 -5.34 14.41
N ILE A 168 10.27 -5.26 13.45
CA ILE A 168 8.83 -5.09 13.72
C ILE A 168 8.30 -6.30 14.48
N PHE A 169 8.61 -7.51 14.02
CA PHE A 169 8.19 -8.75 14.66
C PHE A 169 8.72 -8.84 16.11
N MET A 170 9.99 -8.50 16.32
CA MET A 170 10.61 -8.47 17.64
C MET A 170 10.06 -7.36 18.56
N CYS A 171 9.35 -6.37 18.02
CA CYS A 171 8.69 -5.29 18.77
C CYS A 171 7.18 -5.50 18.88
N ASP A 172 6.71 -6.73 19.05
CA ASP A 172 5.28 -7.07 19.17
C ASP A 172 4.44 -6.54 17.99
N HIS A 173 4.97 -6.72 16.79
CA HIS A 173 4.33 -6.36 15.50
C HIS A 173 4.15 -4.86 15.24
N VAL A 174 4.67 -3.99 16.09
CA VAL A 174 4.55 -2.52 15.95
C VAL A 174 5.83 -1.83 16.36
N ILE A 175 6.32 -0.93 15.52
CA ILE A 175 7.49 -0.12 15.86
C ILE A 175 7.27 1.34 15.51
N THR A 176 7.62 2.24 16.43
CA THR A 176 7.64 3.67 16.14
C THR A 176 8.82 4.02 15.24
N GLU A 177 8.64 4.99 14.36
CA GLU A 177 9.67 5.45 13.42
C GLU A 177 10.97 5.81 14.14
N SER A 178 10.89 6.52 15.27
CA SER A 178 12.04 6.87 16.09
C SER A 178 12.80 5.64 16.63
N LYS A 179 12.07 4.61 17.10
CA LYS A 179 12.69 3.37 17.60
C LYS A 179 13.32 2.57 16.46
N LEU A 180 12.67 2.51 15.30
CA LEU A 180 13.20 1.87 14.10
C LEU A 180 14.54 2.49 13.69
N TRP A 181 14.59 3.82 13.53
CA TRP A 181 15.82 4.52 13.16
C TRP A 181 16.92 4.40 14.23
N HIS A 182 16.56 4.39 15.52
CA HIS A 182 17.52 4.15 16.58
C HIS A 182 18.20 2.77 16.47
N MET A 183 17.45 1.72 16.08
CA MET A 183 18.02 0.38 15.88
C MET A 183 18.80 0.27 14.57
N LEU A 184 18.29 0.83 13.47
CA LEU A 184 18.99 0.85 12.18
C LEU A 184 20.33 1.58 12.26
N LYS A 185 20.44 2.62 13.09
CA LYS A 185 21.71 3.34 13.33
C LYS A 185 22.80 2.42 13.90
N LYS A 186 22.44 1.43 14.72
CA LYS A 186 23.41 0.45 15.25
C LYS A 186 23.94 -0.49 14.15
N LEU A 187 23.21 -0.61 13.05
CA LEU A 187 23.62 -1.34 11.84
C LEU A 187 24.30 -0.42 10.80
N GLY A 188 24.60 0.83 11.16
CA GLY A 188 25.25 1.78 10.26
C GLY A 188 24.31 2.48 9.26
N ILE A 189 23.00 2.30 9.39
CA ILE A 189 21.99 2.89 8.51
C ILE A 189 21.37 4.10 9.19
N GLU A 190 21.59 5.29 8.62
CA GLU A 190 21.12 6.55 9.18
C GLU A 190 20.14 7.23 8.22
N PRO A 191 19.09 7.90 8.74
CA PRO A 191 18.19 8.69 7.89
C PRO A 191 18.93 9.88 7.29
N LYS A 192 18.45 10.38 6.14
CA LYS A 192 19.00 11.56 5.42
C LYS A 192 20.44 11.44 4.91
N LYS A 193 21.09 10.30 5.08
CA LYS A 193 22.41 10.01 4.52
C LYS A 193 22.26 8.98 3.41
N GLU A 194 22.86 9.24 2.25
CA GLU A 194 22.92 8.24 1.19
C GLU A 194 23.82 7.08 1.61
N HIS A 195 23.27 5.87 1.58
CA HIS A 195 24.00 4.63 1.81
C HIS A 195 24.50 4.07 0.48
N GLU A 196 25.74 3.60 0.42
CA GLU A 196 26.37 3.14 -0.84
C GLU A 196 25.55 2.06 -1.56
N VAL A 197 24.88 1.19 -0.79
CA VAL A 197 24.09 0.08 -1.32
C VAL A 197 22.59 0.42 -1.47
N PHE A 198 22.04 1.27 -0.60
CA PHE A 198 20.59 1.50 -0.51
C PHE A 198 20.15 2.85 -1.07
N GLY A 199 21.09 3.75 -1.34
CA GLY A 199 20.82 5.16 -1.61
C GLY A 199 20.13 5.81 -0.43
N ASP A 200 19.03 6.50 -0.69
CA ASP A 200 18.18 7.11 0.34
C ASP A 200 17.36 6.03 1.09
N SER A 201 17.92 5.58 2.21
CA SER A 201 17.31 4.54 3.07
C SER A 201 16.00 5.01 3.69
N GLU A 202 15.85 6.32 3.93
CA GLU A 202 14.61 6.90 4.49
C GLU A 202 13.49 6.81 3.47
N LYS A 203 13.74 7.17 2.22
CA LYS A 203 12.77 7.01 1.13
C LYS A 203 12.48 5.54 0.84
N LEU A 204 13.48 4.68 0.89
CA LEU A 204 13.31 3.24 0.66
C LEU A 204 12.33 2.63 1.68
N ILE A 205 12.55 2.88 2.99
CA ILE A 205 11.70 2.32 4.04
C ILE A 205 10.33 3.01 4.09
N SER A 206 10.30 4.35 4.10
CA SER A 206 9.07 5.11 4.37
C SER A 206 8.14 5.28 3.16
N GLN A 207 8.64 5.03 1.94
CA GLN A 207 7.87 5.20 0.70
C GLN A 207 7.90 3.94 -0.16
N GLU A 208 9.07 3.41 -0.50
CA GLU A 208 9.17 2.32 -1.47
C GLU A 208 8.59 1.01 -0.92
N PHE A 209 9.05 0.54 0.24
CA PHE A 209 8.47 -0.65 0.88
C PHE A 209 7.00 -0.49 1.27
N VAL A 210 6.56 0.75 1.54
CA VAL A 210 5.14 1.06 1.78
C VAL A 210 4.33 0.95 0.49
N ARG A 211 4.83 1.47 -0.63
CA ARG A 211 4.19 1.36 -1.95
C ARG A 211 4.16 -0.07 -2.48
N GLN A 212 5.16 -0.87 -2.12
CA GLN A 212 5.20 -2.30 -2.40
C GLN A 212 4.28 -3.10 -1.46
N CYS A 213 3.68 -2.46 -0.45
CA CYS A 213 2.83 -3.07 0.56
C CYS A 213 3.52 -4.12 1.44
N TYR A 214 4.85 -4.08 1.53
CA TYR A 214 5.58 -4.86 2.54
C TYR A 214 5.50 -4.20 3.92
N LEU A 215 5.41 -2.87 3.97
CA LEU A 215 5.26 -2.11 5.22
C LEU A 215 3.98 -1.30 5.22
N ASP A 216 3.30 -1.30 6.35
CA ASP A 216 2.18 -0.41 6.65
C ASP A 216 2.69 0.73 7.54
N ARG A 217 2.72 1.95 7.00
CA ARG A 217 3.12 3.16 7.74
C ARG A 217 1.90 3.98 8.12
N LYS A 218 1.64 4.15 9.42
CA LYS A 218 0.49 4.89 9.95
C LYS A 218 0.94 6.06 10.81
N LYS A 219 0.27 7.20 10.68
CA LYS A 219 0.51 8.35 11.54
C LYS A 219 -0.16 8.12 12.89
N VAL A 220 0.58 8.29 13.98
CA VAL A 220 0.06 8.22 15.35
C VAL A 220 -0.73 9.49 15.63
N LEU A 221 -1.96 9.32 16.12
CA LEU A 221 -2.81 10.43 16.54
C LEU A 221 -2.58 10.70 18.03
N GLY A 222 -2.32 11.96 18.41
CA GLY A 222 -2.28 12.38 19.82
C GLY A 222 -0.91 12.72 20.42
N GLY A 223 0.07 13.15 19.61
CA GLY A 223 1.34 13.71 20.11
C GLY A 223 1.64 15.11 19.54
N ASP A 224 2.54 15.85 20.19
CA ASP A 224 3.02 17.19 19.77
C ASP A 224 3.86 17.13 18.48
N GLU A 225 4.33 15.95 18.09
CA GLU A 225 5.03 15.68 16.83
C GLU A 225 4.29 14.63 15.99
N ALA A 226 4.41 14.75 14.66
CA ALA A 226 3.91 13.77 13.71
C ALA A 226 4.72 12.46 13.77
N ALA A 227 4.48 11.64 14.78
CA ALA A 227 5.06 10.32 14.91
C ALA A 227 4.39 9.33 13.94
N TYR A 228 5.19 8.45 13.34
CA TYR A 228 4.69 7.34 12.53
C TYR A 228 5.03 6.00 13.20
N GLU A 229 4.21 5.00 12.92
CA GLU A 229 4.44 3.60 13.29
C GLU A 229 4.46 2.74 12.03
N TYR A 230 5.26 1.68 12.09
CA TYR A 230 5.39 0.66 11.06
C TYR A 230 4.86 -0.68 11.54
N ARG A 231 4.19 -1.40 10.62
CA ARG A 231 3.68 -2.76 10.77
C ARG A 231 4.01 -3.55 9.50
N TRP A 232 3.87 -4.88 9.56
CA TRP A 232 3.86 -5.70 8.34
C TRP A 232 2.69 -5.28 7.46
N GLY A 233 2.96 -5.09 6.17
CA GLY A 233 1.96 -4.76 5.17
C GLY A 233 1.32 -6.01 4.57
N ALA A 234 0.23 -5.81 3.83
CA ALA A 234 -0.56 -6.91 3.26
C ALA A 234 0.22 -7.85 2.33
N ARG A 235 1.28 -7.36 1.65
CA ARG A 235 2.14 -8.22 0.84
C ARG A 235 3.09 -9.05 1.69
N ALA A 236 3.68 -8.47 2.74
CA ALA A 236 4.59 -9.20 3.62
C ALA A 236 3.88 -10.42 4.24
N GLU A 237 2.62 -10.25 4.66
CA GLU A 237 1.78 -11.33 5.20
C GLU A 237 1.44 -12.44 4.18
N LYS A 238 1.60 -12.18 2.88
CA LYS A 238 1.32 -13.14 1.81
C LYS A 238 2.57 -13.85 1.28
N GLU A 239 3.69 -13.14 1.23
CA GLU A 239 4.96 -13.65 0.69
C GLU A 239 5.88 -14.23 1.78
N LEU A 240 5.72 -13.81 3.04
CA LEU A 240 6.64 -14.12 4.14
C LEU A 240 5.89 -14.66 5.36
N THR A 241 6.58 -15.48 6.13
CA THR A 241 6.10 -15.97 7.42
C THR A 241 6.88 -15.33 8.58
N TRP A 242 6.22 -15.20 9.73
CA TRP A 242 6.90 -14.78 10.96
C TRP A 242 8.02 -15.74 11.36
N ARG A 243 7.88 -17.03 11.02
CA ARG A 243 8.94 -18.03 11.18
C ARG A 243 10.18 -17.70 10.35
N GLN A 244 10.04 -17.32 9.08
CA GLN A 244 11.16 -16.90 8.25
C GLN A 244 11.85 -15.65 8.80
N ALA A 245 11.07 -14.66 9.27
CA ALA A 245 11.64 -13.48 9.93
C ALA A 245 12.40 -13.85 11.21
N LEU A 246 11.89 -14.78 12.02
CA LEU A 246 12.58 -15.23 13.24
C LEU A 246 13.83 -16.04 12.94
N LYS A 247 13.80 -16.91 11.92
CA LYS A 247 14.98 -17.66 11.44
C LYS A 247 16.09 -16.69 11.04
N PHE A 248 15.75 -15.70 10.21
CA PHE A 248 16.67 -14.65 9.78
C PHE A 248 17.26 -13.86 10.96
N VAL A 249 16.44 -13.47 11.93
CA VAL A 249 16.92 -12.79 13.15
C VAL A 249 17.87 -13.70 13.92
N SER A 250 17.52 -14.96 14.12
CA SER A 250 18.34 -15.92 14.88
C SER A 250 19.71 -16.14 14.24
N GLU A 251 19.77 -16.21 12.91
CA GLU A 251 21.01 -16.30 12.14
C GLU A 251 21.91 -15.06 12.33
N ILE A 252 21.33 -13.86 12.36
CA ILE A 252 22.08 -12.62 12.61
C ILE A 252 22.68 -12.59 14.02
N TYR A 253 21.93 -13.04 15.02
CA TYR A 253 22.36 -13.01 16.41
C TYR A 253 23.17 -14.26 16.83
N GLY A 254 23.29 -15.26 15.95
CA GLY A 254 23.94 -16.53 16.27
C GLY A 254 23.22 -17.34 17.35
N THR A 255 21.90 -17.19 17.46
CA THR A 255 21.04 -17.91 18.41
C THR A 255 20.21 -18.98 17.68
N GLN A 256 19.55 -19.85 18.44
CA GLN A 256 18.55 -20.76 17.88
C GLN A 256 17.16 -20.10 17.92
N MET A 257 16.21 -20.55 17.09
CA MET A 257 14.86 -19.99 17.09
C MET A 257 14.13 -20.30 18.42
N GLU A 258 14.45 -21.46 19.01
CA GLU A 258 13.89 -21.95 20.26
C GLU A 258 14.25 -21.07 21.46
N ASP A 259 15.34 -20.31 21.36
CA ASP A 259 15.75 -19.34 22.38
C ASP A 259 14.73 -18.18 22.48
N TRP A 260 14.02 -17.89 21.40
CA TRP A 260 12.99 -16.84 21.32
C TRP A 260 11.61 -17.37 21.70
N THR A 261 11.49 -17.87 22.93
CA THR A 261 10.29 -18.57 23.43
C THR A 261 8.97 -17.80 23.23
N ALA A 262 8.96 -16.48 23.47
CA ALA A 262 7.77 -15.65 23.30
C ALA A 262 7.34 -15.54 21.82
N GLN A 263 8.30 -15.33 20.93
CA GLN A 263 8.09 -15.22 19.49
C GLN A 263 7.67 -16.57 18.88
N MET A 264 8.30 -17.66 19.32
CA MET A 264 7.95 -19.01 18.87
C MET A 264 6.52 -19.37 19.26
N LYS A 265 6.08 -19.00 20.47
CA LYS A 265 4.69 -19.16 20.88
C LYS A 265 3.71 -18.40 19.97
N GLN A 266 4.06 -17.20 19.53
CA GLN A 266 3.22 -16.42 18.60
C GLN A 266 3.15 -17.06 17.22
N ILE A 267 4.28 -17.59 16.73
CA ILE A 267 4.36 -18.31 15.44
C ILE A 267 3.48 -19.56 15.47
N THR A 268 3.63 -20.43 16.48
CA THR A 268 2.82 -21.66 16.60
C THR A 268 1.34 -21.34 16.69
N ALA A 269 0.95 -20.31 17.45
CA ALA A 269 -0.44 -19.89 17.55
C ALA A 269 -1.03 -19.44 16.19
N LYS A 270 -0.24 -18.77 15.35
CA LYS A 270 -0.65 -18.37 14.00
C LYS A 270 -0.72 -19.56 13.04
N GLU A 271 0.28 -20.43 13.04
CA GLU A 271 0.30 -21.63 12.20
C GLU A 271 -0.92 -22.53 12.51
N GLU A 272 -1.30 -22.65 13.78
CA GLU A 272 -2.51 -23.38 14.19
C GLU A 272 -3.82 -22.72 13.75
N SER A 273 -3.90 -21.39 13.70
CA SER A 273 -5.09 -20.70 13.21
C SER A 273 -5.25 -20.83 11.70
N ASP A 274 -4.14 -20.77 10.97
CA ASP A 274 -4.14 -20.83 9.51
C ASP A 274 -4.45 -22.24 8.98
N THR A 275 -4.14 -23.29 9.75
CA THR A 275 -4.46 -24.69 9.39
C THR A 275 -5.93 -25.06 9.63
N LYS A 276 -6.66 -24.26 10.43
CA LYS A 276 -8.06 -24.54 10.80
C LYS A 276 -9.11 -23.78 9.96
N GLY A 277 -8.68 -22.85 9.11
CA GLY A 277 -9.53 -22.02 8.24
C GLY A 277 -9.59 -22.55 6.80
#